data_AF-A0A1J1IPV5-F1
#
_entry.id   AF-A0A1J1IPV5-F1
#
_cell.length_a   1.000
_cell.length_b   1.000
_cell.length_c   1.000
_cell.angle_alpha   90.00
_cell.angle_beta   90.00
_cell.angle_gamma   90.00
#
_symmetry.space_group_name_H-M   'P 1'
#
loop_
_entity.id
_entity.type
_entity.pdbx_description
1 polymer ?
#
loop_
_entity_poly.entity_id
_entity_poly.type
_entity_poly.pdbx_seq_one_letter_code
_entity_poly.pdbx_strand_id
1 'polypeptide(L)'
;MTSVEERTIFAKLEVMKDIRMKTIQLEKLKLRIVNQVENSDAEEKCLAEYRRELELLMQEKMSHVEELRQIHADINAMETVIKQAEENRSRSMGMANRFHEEYVPLKSEIDNMRREYLGLERLPELHEEEGSIVTPDRFQQQHANFYSGKLSTPTASFTRPTPVSALANQAQAPHHPLPSTDSPHITPLNPSHGFLPPAPPSVTSGMRGLSASKPNEINNPASRIQQAPTSMGMHPTFRSDFNVSLRQQPPPMKSCLSCHQQIHRNAPICPLCKAKSRSRNPKKPKKKEH
;
A
#
# COMPACT_ATOMS: atom_id res chain seq x y z
N MET A 1 98.60 11.67 4.10
CA MET A 1 97.47 10.89 4.65
C MET A 1 97.97 9.49 4.94
N THR A 2 97.59 8.90 6.07
CA THR A 2 98.01 7.53 6.43
C THR A 2 97.03 6.51 5.84
N SER A 3 97.47 5.31 5.45
CA SER A 3 96.58 4.31 4.79
C SER A 3 95.40 3.84 5.66
N VAL A 4 95.53 3.99 6.98
CA VAL A 4 94.47 3.72 7.96
C VAL A 4 93.36 4.78 7.88
N GLU A 5 93.74 6.03 7.64
CA GLU A 5 92.84 7.17 7.48
C GLU A 5 91.99 7.01 6.20
N GLU A 6 92.62 6.57 5.11
CA GLU A 6 91.92 6.25 3.85
C GLU A 6 90.90 5.12 4.02
N ARG A 7 91.26 4.01 4.67
CA ARG A 7 90.31 2.91 4.95
C ARG A 7 89.12 3.37 5.79
N THR A 8 89.36 4.27 6.73
CA THR A 8 88.31 4.85 7.58
C THR A 8 87.37 5.74 6.77
N ILE A 9 87.90 6.52 5.83
CA ILE A 9 87.11 7.34 4.90
C ILE A 9 86.25 6.44 4.01
N PHE A 10 86.82 5.37 3.43
CA PHE A 10 86.07 4.41 2.62
C PHE A 10 84.94 3.72 3.39
N ALA A 11 85.18 3.29 4.64
CA ALA A 11 84.14 2.70 5.47
C ALA A 11 82.99 3.68 5.76
N LYS A 12 83.31 4.95 6.03
CA LYS A 12 82.28 6.00 6.22
C LYS A 12 81.45 6.22 4.95
N LEU A 13 82.08 6.21 3.78
CA LEU A 13 81.37 6.37 2.50
C LEU A 13 80.43 5.19 2.20
N GLU A 14 80.82 3.95 2.51
CA GLU A 14 79.92 2.80 2.32
C GLU A 14 78.72 2.87 3.27
N VAL A 15 78.94 3.25 4.54
CA VAL A 15 77.85 3.50 5.50
C VAL A 15 76.92 4.61 5.01
N MET A 16 77.44 5.71 4.44
CA MET A 16 76.62 6.78 3.88
C MET A 16 75.77 6.31 2.70
N LYS A 17 76.32 5.47 1.82
CA LYS A 17 75.59 4.86 0.70
C LYS A 17 74.45 3.97 1.20
N ASP A 18 74.70 3.15 2.22
CA ASP A 18 73.68 2.30 2.84
C ASP A 18 72.58 3.12 3.52
N ILE A 19 72.95 4.17 4.25
CA ILE A 19 72.00 5.11 4.86
C ILE A 19 71.12 5.72 3.79
N ARG A 20 71.69 6.19 2.67
CA ARG A 20 70.91 6.77 1.57
C ARG A 20 69.93 5.75 0.97
N MET A 21 70.37 4.52 0.72
CA MET A 21 69.51 3.47 0.18
C MET A 21 68.35 3.14 1.14
N LYS A 22 68.65 2.95 2.43
CA LYS A 22 67.64 2.69 3.46
C LYS A 22 66.68 3.86 3.65
N THR A 23 67.16 5.10 3.56
CA THR A 23 66.32 6.30 3.63
C THR A 23 65.30 6.33 2.49
N ILE A 24 65.69 5.99 1.26
CA ILE A 24 64.76 5.90 0.13
C ILE A 24 63.71 4.80 0.35
N GLN A 25 64.12 3.64 0.88
CA GLN A 25 63.18 2.57 1.20
C GLN A 25 62.19 2.98 2.30
N LEU A 26 62.67 3.69 3.32
CA LEU A 26 61.85 4.22 4.41
C LEU A 26 60.81 5.21 3.89
N GLU A 27 61.19 6.15 3.01
CA GLU A 27 60.25 7.09 2.40
C GLU A 27 59.19 6.38 1.54
N LYS A 28 59.56 5.34 0.79
CA LYS A 28 58.59 4.50 0.06
C LYS A 28 57.63 3.76 0.99
N LEU A 29 58.10 3.30 2.14
CA LEU A 29 57.26 2.63 3.13
C LEU A 29 56.30 3.64 3.78
N LYS A 30 56.81 4.82 4.16
CA LYS A 30 56.04 5.91 4.73
C LYS A 30 54.89 6.33 3.81
N LEU A 31 55.15 6.51 2.52
CA LEU A 31 54.10 6.85 1.55
C LEU A 31 53.03 5.75 1.45
N ARG A 32 53.42 4.47 1.46
CA ARG A 32 52.45 3.36 1.46
C ARG A 32 51.59 3.35 2.71
N ILE A 33 52.17 3.61 3.88
CA ILE A 33 51.43 3.70 5.14
C ILE A 33 50.41 4.84 5.08
N VAL A 34 50.83 6.03 4.65
CA VAL A 34 49.94 7.19 4.53
C VAL A 34 48.76 6.88 3.60
N ASN A 35 49.02 6.36 2.40
CA ASN A 35 47.96 6.02 1.45
C ASN A 35 47.00 4.96 2.01
N GLN A 36 47.51 3.97 2.75
CA GLN A 36 46.66 2.92 3.33
C GLN A 36 45.76 3.48 4.44
N VAL A 37 46.27 4.41 5.24
CA VAL A 37 45.49 5.11 6.27
C VAL A 37 44.41 5.98 5.61
N GLU A 38 44.77 6.77 4.60
CA GLU A 38 43.79 7.60 3.88
C GLU A 38 42.69 6.78 3.21
N ASN A 39 43.03 5.62 2.62
CA ASN A 39 42.05 4.69 2.07
C ASN A 39 41.14 4.12 3.17
N SER A 40 41.70 3.74 4.32
CA SER A 40 40.93 3.25 5.47
C SER A 40 39.93 4.30 5.96
N ASP A 41 40.36 5.56 6.09
CA ASP A 41 39.51 6.67 6.52
C ASP A 41 38.38 6.95 5.51
N ALA A 42 38.66 6.78 4.22
CA ALA A 42 37.66 6.91 3.17
C ALA A 42 36.63 5.76 3.21
N GLU A 43 37.08 4.52 3.46
CA GLU A 43 36.20 3.37 3.63
C GLU A 43 35.32 3.52 4.88
N GLU A 44 35.85 4.05 5.98
CA GLU A 44 35.08 4.30 7.21
C GLU A 44 33.94 5.29 6.97
N LYS A 45 34.19 6.36 6.20
CA LYS A 45 33.14 7.31 5.79
C LYS A 45 32.07 6.64 4.94
N CYS A 46 32.47 5.84 3.95
CA CYS A 46 31.51 5.09 3.13
C CYS A 46 30.66 4.13 3.97
N LEU A 47 31.27 3.43 4.93
CA LEU A 47 30.56 2.54 5.84
C LEU A 47 29.55 3.29 6.71
N ALA A 48 29.88 4.49 7.19
CA ALA A 48 28.97 5.32 7.94
C ALA A 48 27.75 5.75 7.09
N GLU A 49 27.98 6.11 5.82
CA GLU A 49 26.91 6.44 4.87
C GLU A 49 25.97 5.25 4.62
N TYR A 50 26.52 4.03 4.42
CA TYR A 50 25.69 2.84 4.23
C TYR A 50 24.87 2.47 5.46
N ARG A 51 25.41 2.66 6.66
CA ARG A 51 24.66 2.44 7.91
C ARG A 51 23.52 3.44 8.04
N ARG A 52 23.77 4.71 7.74
CA ARG A 52 22.74 5.75 7.73
C ARG A 52 21.65 5.44 6.71
N GLU A 53 22.00 5.02 5.50
CA GLU A 53 21.02 4.64 4.47
C GLU A 53 20.15 3.46 4.93
N LEU A 54 20.76 2.46 5.60
CA LEU A 54 20.01 1.34 6.17
C LEU A 54 18.99 1.80 7.23
N GLU A 55 19.36 2.75 8.10
CA GLU A 55 18.44 3.32 9.09
C GLU A 55 17.28 4.06 8.43
N LEU A 56 17.53 4.84 7.38
CA LEU A 56 16.49 5.54 6.62
C LEU A 56 15.52 4.55 5.96
N LEU A 57 16.04 3.49 5.33
CA LEU A 57 15.20 2.45 4.74
C LEU A 57 14.34 1.71 5.79
N MET A 58 14.88 1.47 6.98
CA MET A 58 14.12 0.90 8.09
C MET A 58 13.03 1.86 8.57
N GLN A 59 13.31 3.15 8.62
CA GLN A 59 12.32 4.18 8.97
C GLN A 59 11.20 4.25 7.93
N GLU A 60 11.53 4.28 6.63
CA GLU A 60 10.55 4.25 5.55
C GLU A 60 9.67 3.00 5.61
N LYS A 61 10.27 1.84 5.86
CA LYS A 61 9.52 0.59 6.08
C LYS A 61 8.51 0.74 7.22
N MET A 62 8.92 1.33 8.34
CA MET A 62 8.02 1.55 9.47
C MET A 62 6.89 2.54 9.14
N SER A 63 7.17 3.58 8.35
CA SER A 63 6.15 4.50 7.84
C SER A 63 5.10 3.77 7.01
N HIS A 64 5.52 2.93 6.06
CA HIS A 64 4.58 2.15 5.24
C HIS A 64 3.73 1.17 6.07
N VAL A 65 4.28 0.61 7.16
CA VAL A 65 3.49 -0.25 8.08
C VAL A 65 2.37 0.55 8.74
N GLU A 66 2.63 1.79 9.13
CA GLU A 66 1.61 2.65 9.74
C GLU A 66 0.54 3.09 8.72
N GLU A 67 0.94 3.41 7.49
CA GLU A 67 -0.01 3.66 6.39
C GLU A 67 -0.93 2.46 6.15
N LEU A 68 -0.37 1.25 6.12
CA LEU A 68 -1.16 0.03 6.02
C LEU A 68 -2.12 -0.13 7.21
N ARG A 69 -1.68 0.19 8.43
CA ARG A 69 -2.52 0.12 9.63
C ARG A 69 -3.70 1.10 9.53
N GLN A 70 -3.46 2.31 9.02
CA GLN A 70 -4.50 3.31 8.81
C GLN A 70 -5.51 2.87 7.76
N ILE A 71 -5.07 2.31 6.63
CA ILE A 71 -5.96 1.75 5.61
C ILE A 71 -6.87 0.66 6.21
N HIS A 72 -6.33 -0.22 7.05
CA HIS A 72 -7.14 -1.23 7.72
C HIS A 72 -8.18 -0.60 8.67
N ALA A 73 -7.84 0.46 9.38
CA ALA A 73 -8.77 1.19 10.23
C ALA A 73 -9.90 1.83 9.42
N ASP A 74 -9.57 2.46 8.29
CA ASP A 74 -10.53 3.08 7.38
C ASP A 74 -11.48 2.05 6.74
N ILE A 75 -10.96 0.88 6.36
CA ILE A 75 -11.78 -0.24 5.87
C ILE A 75 -12.80 -0.65 6.94
N ASN A 76 -12.36 -0.88 8.17
CA ASN A 76 -13.26 -1.28 9.27
C ASN A 76 -14.32 -0.20 9.57
N ALA A 77 -13.96 1.08 9.48
CA ALA A 77 -14.90 2.18 9.63
C ALA A 77 -15.96 2.17 8.53
N MET A 78 -15.55 1.98 7.27
CA MET A 78 -16.47 1.90 6.13
C MET A 78 -17.39 0.68 6.19
N GLU A 79 -16.88 -0.49 6.61
CA GLU A 79 -17.69 -1.69 6.84
C GLU A 79 -18.79 -1.43 7.89
N THR A 80 -18.46 -0.70 8.96
CA THR A 80 -19.41 -0.32 9.99
C THR A 80 -20.49 0.62 9.43
N VAL A 81 -20.12 1.61 8.63
CA VAL A 81 -21.06 2.54 7.98
C VAL A 81 -22.01 1.80 7.04
N ILE A 82 -21.49 0.88 6.23
CA ILE A 82 -22.30 0.06 5.32
C ILE A 82 -23.31 -0.76 6.11
N LYS A 83 -22.85 -1.48 7.14
CA LYS A 83 -23.73 -2.29 8.00
C LYS A 83 -24.84 -1.44 8.63
N GLN A 84 -24.50 -0.27 9.16
CA GLN A 84 -25.49 0.62 9.76
C GLN A 84 -26.50 1.15 8.73
N ALA A 85 -26.05 1.47 7.50
CA ALA A 85 -26.92 1.90 6.42
C ALA A 85 -27.88 0.78 5.98
N GLU A 86 -27.40 -0.46 5.88
CA GLU A 86 -28.22 -1.64 5.58
C GLU A 86 -29.27 -1.89 6.66
N GLU A 87 -28.89 -1.80 7.94
CA GLU A 87 -29.82 -1.92 9.06
C GLU A 87 -30.89 -0.82 9.03
N ASN A 88 -30.50 0.43 8.79
CA ASN A 88 -31.44 1.55 8.70
C ASN A 88 -32.40 1.39 7.51
N ARG A 89 -31.89 0.97 6.34
CA ARG A 89 -32.71 0.65 5.17
C ARG A 89 -33.69 -0.47 5.48
N SER A 90 -33.23 -1.54 6.13
CA SER A 90 -34.06 -2.70 6.51
C SER A 90 -35.17 -2.29 7.47
N ARG A 91 -34.86 -1.48 8.49
CA ARG A 91 -35.87 -0.92 9.42
C ARG A 91 -36.90 -0.05 8.70
N SER A 92 -36.46 0.87 7.85
CA SER A 92 -37.35 1.75 7.09
C SER A 92 -38.27 0.95 6.16
N MET A 93 -37.72 -0.06 5.48
CA MET A 93 -38.49 -0.95 4.62
C MET A 93 -39.49 -1.80 5.44
N GLY A 94 -39.08 -2.28 6.61
CA GLY A 94 -39.96 -3.00 7.53
C GLY A 94 -41.15 -2.16 8.01
N MET A 95 -40.96 -0.86 8.24
CA MET A 95 -42.07 0.05 8.57
C MET A 95 -42.99 0.29 7.37
N ALA A 96 -42.42 0.51 6.18
CA ALA A 96 -43.23 0.68 4.97
C ALA A 96 -44.13 -0.55 4.70
N ASN A 97 -43.63 -1.76 4.95
CA ASN A 97 -44.42 -2.97 4.81
C ASN A 97 -45.57 -3.06 5.81
N ARG A 98 -45.36 -2.71 7.08
CA ARG A 98 -46.44 -2.68 8.08
C ARG A 98 -47.55 -1.70 7.68
N PHE A 99 -47.19 -0.51 7.21
CA PHE A 99 -48.18 0.43 6.70
C PHE A 99 -48.91 -0.10 5.46
N HIS A 100 -48.21 -0.81 4.57
CA HIS A 100 -48.85 -1.43 3.40
C HIS A 100 -49.82 -2.57 3.82
N GLU A 101 -49.45 -3.38 4.81
CA GLU A 101 -50.32 -4.41 5.40
C GLU A 101 -51.60 -3.81 5.99
N GLU A 102 -51.52 -2.64 6.63
CA GLU A 102 -52.69 -1.89 7.14
C GLU A 102 -53.49 -1.20 6.03
N TYR A 103 -52.84 -0.70 4.99
CA TYR A 103 -53.46 0.02 3.87
C TYR A 103 -54.38 -0.88 3.03
N VAL A 104 -53.94 -2.09 2.67
CA VAL A 104 -54.66 -2.99 1.76
C VAL A 104 -56.11 -3.28 2.20
N PRO A 105 -56.40 -3.70 3.46
CA PRO A 105 -57.77 -3.96 3.88
C PRO A 105 -58.61 -2.69 3.94
N LEU A 106 -58.05 -1.57 4.42
CA LEU A 106 -58.77 -0.30 4.51
C LEU A 106 -59.16 0.21 3.11
N LYS A 107 -58.24 0.15 2.14
CA LYS A 107 -58.55 0.48 0.74
C LYS A 107 -59.66 -0.40 0.19
N SER A 108 -59.61 -1.71 0.46
CA SER A 108 -60.61 -2.68 -0.01
C SER A 108 -62.00 -2.37 0.57
N GLU A 109 -62.08 -2.00 1.85
CA GLU A 109 -63.33 -1.59 2.51
C GLU A 109 -63.90 -0.32 1.88
N ILE A 110 -63.07 0.71 1.66
CA ILE A 110 -63.47 1.96 0.98
C ILE A 110 -63.97 1.68 -0.43
N ASP A 111 -63.25 0.86 -1.20
CA ASP A 111 -63.63 0.52 -2.57
C ASP A 111 -64.96 -0.25 -2.62
N ASN A 112 -65.21 -1.15 -1.65
CA ASN A 112 -66.50 -1.83 -1.53
C ASN A 112 -67.60 -0.83 -1.20
N MET A 113 -67.39 0.08 -0.24
CA MET A 113 -68.40 1.10 0.09
C MET A 113 -68.74 2.01 -1.10
N ARG A 114 -67.72 2.43 -1.86
CA ARG A 114 -67.88 3.26 -3.07
C ARG A 114 -68.71 2.56 -4.14
N ARG A 115 -68.45 1.28 -4.39
CA ARG A 115 -69.16 0.50 -5.40
C ARG A 115 -70.58 0.14 -4.97
N GLU A 116 -70.74 -0.41 -3.77
CA GLU A 116 -72.01 -1.00 -3.32
C GLU A 116 -73.06 0.03 -2.94
N TYR A 117 -72.67 1.15 -2.30
CA TYR A 117 -73.63 2.14 -1.79
C TYR A 117 -73.74 3.38 -2.68
N LEU A 118 -72.71 3.71 -3.46
CA LEU A 118 -72.66 4.94 -4.26
C LEU A 118 -72.56 4.70 -5.77
N GLY A 119 -72.35 3.45 -6.21
CA GLY A 119 -72.16 3.12 -7.64
C GLY A 119 -70.93 3.77 -8.28
N LEU A 120 -69.96 4.22 -7.47
CA LEU A 120 -68.74 4.88 -7.93
C LEU A 120 -67.63 3.87 -8.24
N GLU A 121 -66.71 4.26 -9.13
CA GLU A 121 -65.52 3.47 -9.45
C GLU A 121 -64.54 3.39 -8.26
N ARG A 122 -63.75 2.31 -8.24
CA ARG A 122 -62.67 2.08 -7.27
C ARG A 122 -61.68 3.24 -7.24
N LEU A 123 -61.04 3.46 -6.10
CA LEU A 123 -59.90 4.35 -6.04
C LEU A 123 -58.69 3.74 -6.78
N PRO A 124 -57.83 4.57 -7.40
CA PRO A 124 -56.57 4.12 -7.95
C PRO A 124 -55.71 3.37 -6.92
N GLU A 125 -54.85 2.47 -7.39
CA GLU A 125 -53.85 1.82 -6.56
C GLU A 125 -52.65 2.74 -6.27
N LEU A 126 -51.97 2.52 -5.15
CA LEU A 126 -50.81 3.33 -4.74
C LEU A 126 -49.75 3.43 -5.83
N HIS A 127 -49.50 2.35 -6.58
CA HIS A 127 -48.55 2.35 -7.68
C HIS A 127 -49.08 3.01 -8.96
N GLU A 128 -50.40 3.19 -9.09
CA GLU A 128 -51.04 3.91 -10.20
C GLU A 128 -50.96 5.42 -9.97
N GLU A 129 -51.00 5.86 -8.70
CA GLU A 129 -50.94 7.28 -8.31
C GLU A 129 -49.50 7.79 -8.05
N GLU A 130 -48.67 7.02 -7.36
CA GLU A 130 -47.28 7.38 -7.02
C GLU A 130 -46.22 6.61 -7.84
N GLY A 131 -46.53 6.30 -9.10
CA GLY A 131 -45.79 5.36 -9.98
C GLY A 131 -44.28 5.57 -10.20
N SER A 132 -43.63 6.52 -9.53
CA SER A 132 -42.16 6.68 -9.50
C SER A 132 -41.47 6.15 -8.23
N ILE A 133 -42.19 6.02 -7.09
CA ILE A 133 -41.61 5.69 -5.78
C ILE A 133 -42.09 4.32 -5.27
N VAL A 134 -43.32 3.94 -5.62
CA VAL A 134 -43.94 2.67 -5.24
C VAL A 134 -44.06 1.80 -6.48
N THR A 135 -43.05 0.96 -6.73
CA THR A 135 -43.16 -0.04 -7.80
C THR A 135 -44.05 -1.21 -7.34
N PRO A 136 -44.84 -1.81 -8.24
CA PRO A 136 -45.74 -2.94 -7.90
C PRO A 136 -45.01 -4.12 -7.22
N ASP A 137 -43.77 -4.37 -7.65
CA ASP A 137 -42.93 -5.48 -7.16
C ASP A 137 -42.31 -5.20 -5.77
N ARG A 138 -42.29 -3.93 -5.32
CA ARG A 138 -41.62 -3.50 -4.07
C ARG A 138 -42.24 -4.11 -2.81
N PHE A 139 -43.56 -4.30 -2.82
CA PHE A 139 -44.32 -4.86 -1.71
C PHE A 139 -44.80 -6.30 -1.99
N GLN A 140 -45.01 -6.67 -3.27
CA GLN A 140 -45.39 -8.04 -3.67
C GLN A 140 -44.27 -9.07 -3.49
N GLN A 141 -43.01 -8.71 -3.80
CA GLN A 141 -41.87 -9.63 -3.72
C GLN A 141 -41.58 -10.09 -2.28
N GLN A 142 -42.02 -9.32 -1.28
CA GLN A 142 -41.82 -9.63 0.13
C GLN A 142 -42.98 -10.46 0.72
N HIS A 143 -44.22 -10.23 0.27
CA HIS A 143 -45.37 -11.11 0.58
C HIS A 143 -45.11 -12.53 0.03
N ALA A 144 -44.57 -12.65 -1.19
CA ALA A 144 -44.18 -13.95 -1.77
C ALA A 144 -43.06 -14.65 -0.97
N ASN A 145 -42.05 -13.92 -0.49
CA ASN A 145 -40.96 -14.50 0.32
C ASN A 145 -41.41 -14.94 1.73
N PHE A 146 -42.38 -14.25 2.33
CA PHE A 146 -42.94 -14.61 3.64
C PHE A 146 -43.74 -15.92 3.59
N TYR A 147 -44.51 -16.14 2.51
CA TYR A 147 -45.23 -17.41 2.29
C TYR A 147 -44.37 -18.51 1.64
N SER A 148 -43.29 -18.17 0.94
CA SER A 148 -42.42 -19.14 0.25
C SER A 148 -41.29 -19.70 1.13
N GLY A 149 -41.01 -19.17 2.32
CA GLY A 149 -39.93 -19.68 3.20
C GLY A 149 -38.53 -19.69 2.55
N LYS A 150 -38.30 -18.94 1.48
CA LYS A 150 -37.00 -18.85 0.81
C LYS A 150 -36.28 -17.61 1.30
N LEU A 151 -35.39 -17.81 2.27
CA LEU A 151 -34.32 -16.87 2.59
C LEU A 151 -33.36 -16.85 1.40
N SER A 152 -33.63 -16.02 0.39
CA SER A 152 -32.65 -15.71 -0.65
C SER A 152 -31.61 -14.77 -0.04
N THR A 153 -30.56 -15.36 0.53
CA THR A 153 -29.27 -14.69 0.68
C THR A 153 -28.86 -14.15 -0.69
N PRO A 154 -28.70 -12.82 -0.87
CA PRO A 154 -27.97 -12.34 -2.02
C PRO A 154 -26.51 -12.75 -1.79
N THR A 155 -26.10 -13.84 -2.41
CA THR A 155 -24.68 -14.17 -2.58
C THR A 155 -24.09 -13.08 -3.48
N ALA A 156 -23.69 -11.96 -2.86
CA ALA A 156 -22.74 -11.07 -3.47
C ALA A 156 -21.43 -11.85 -3.54
N SER A 157 -21.18 -12.47 -4.68
CA SER A 157 -19.90 -13.06 -5.05
C SER A 157 -18.88 -11.95 -5.26
N PHE A 158 -18.44 -11.35 -4.15
CA PHE A 158 -17.14 -10.71 -4.07
C PHE A 158 -16.11 -11.82 -3.80
N THR A 159 -15.34 -12.14 -4.83
CA THR A 159 -14.12 -12.93 -4.75
C THR A 159 -13.18 -12.28 -3.73
N ARG A 160 -13.24 -12.77 -2.49
CA ARG A 160 -12.22 -12.54 -1.47
C ARG A 160 -10.99 -13.37 -1.85
N PRO A 161 -9.79 -12.79 -1.99
CA PRO A 161 -8.56 -13.59 -1.99
C PRO A 161 -8.41 -14.19 -0.59
N THR A 162 -8.37 -15.52 -0.52
CA THR A 162 -7.98 -16.26 0.68
C THR A 162 -6.53 -15.94 1.05
N PRO A 163 -6.18 -15.78 2.33
CA PRO A 163 -4.80 -15.80 2.77
C PRO A 163 -4.39 -17.27 2.93
N VAL A 164 -3.61 -17.80 1.99
CA VAL A 164 -2.87 -19.04 2.19
C VAL A 164 -1.59 -18.72 2.95
N SER A 165 -1.57 -19.02 4.25
CA SER A 165 -0.31 -19.13 4.99
C SER A 165 0.21 -20.56 4.88
N ALA A 166 1.50 -20.64 4.53
CA ALA A 166 2.43 -21.71 4.85
C ALA A 166 2.21 -23.10 4.22
N LEU A 167 2.92 -23.36 3.12
CA LEU A 167 3.69 -24.61 3.02
C LEU A 167 4.96 -24.43 2.18
N ALA A 168 6.08 -24.68 2.85
CA ALA A 168 7.32 -25.26 2.35
C ALA A 168 8.00 -24.64 1.11
N ASN A 169 9.07 -23.91 1.40
CA ASN A 169 10.28 -23.86 0.59
C ASN A 169 10.71 -25.26 0.12
N GLN A 170 11.00 -25.40 -1.18
CA GLN A 170 11.95 -26.40 -1.64
C GLN A 170 12.66 -25.95 -2.93
N ALA A 171 13.97 -26.24 -2.95
CA ALA A 171 14.98 -26.08 -4.01
C ALA A 171 15.83 -24.79 -3.89
N GLN A 172 17.16 -24.81 -3.88
CA GLN A 172 18.18 -25.87 -3.81
C GLN A 172 19.52 -25.13 -3.62
N ALA A 173 20.34 -25.53 -2.64
CA ALA A 173 21.74 -25.08 -2.53
C ALA A 173 22.64 -26.32 -2.51
N PRO A 174 23.76 -26.35 -3.27
CA PRO A 174 24.62 -27.52 -3.33
C PRO A 174 25.60 -27.55 -2.16
N HIS A 175 25.65 -28.69 -1.46
CA HIS A 175 26.67 -29.00 -0.47
C HIS A 175 27.90 -29.66 -1.12
N HIS A 176 29.09 -29.13 -0.85
CA HIS A 176 30.37 -29.83 -0.95
C HIS A 176 30.71 -30.47 0.41
N PRO A 177 31.28 -31.70 0.47
CA PRO A 177 31.79 -32.28 1.72
C PRO A 177 33.32 -32.39 1.74
N LEU A 178 33.93 -32.22 2.92
CA LEU A 178 35.18 -32.87 3.39
C LEU A 178 35.32 -32.69 4.92
N PRO A 179 36.12 -33.52 5.64
CA PRO A 179 35.72 -34.16 6.90
C PRO A 179 36.66 -33.87 8.09
N SER A 180 36.53 -34.69 9.15
CA SER A 180 37.37 -34.88 10.37
C SER A 180 36.79 -34.17 11.62
N THR A 181 36.71 -34.71 12.84
CA THR A 181 37.30 -35.93 13.46
C THR A 181 36.60 -36.20 14.81
N ASP A 182 36.84 -37.40 15.33
CA ASP A 182 36.24 -38.13 16.45
C ASP A 182 36.16 -37.51 17.86
N SER A 183 35.21 -38.09 18.62
CA SER A 183 35.27 -38.57 20.02
C SER A 183 34.43 -37.89 21.13
N PRO A 184 33.95 -38.66 22.15
CA PRO A 184 32.60 -38.54 22.71
C PRO A 184 32.53 -38.40 24.26
N HIS A 185 31.31 -38.61 24.82
CA HIS A 185 30.91 -38.83 26.24
C HIS A 185 30.62 -37.55 27.09
N ILE A 186 29.58 -37.36 27.94
CA ILE A 186 28.59 -38.19 28.69
C ILE A 186 27.24 -37.44 28.90
N THR A 187 26.20 -38.25 29.15
CA THR A 187 24.76 -38.15 29.46
C THR A 187 24.22 -37.19 30.57
N PRO A 188 22.87 -37.08 30.74
CA PRO A 188 22.13 -35.88 31.18
C PRO A 188 21.43 -36.00 32.55
N LEU A 189 20.82 -34.90 33.04
CA LEU A 189 19.76 -34.91 34.06
C LEU A 189 18.68 -33.84 33.78
N ASN A 190 17.42 -34.25 33.95
CA ASN A 190 16.14 -33.53 34.04
C ASN A 190 15.53 -33.95 35.43
N PRO A 191 14.37 -33.46 35.96
CA PRO A 191 13.45 -32.38 35.57
C PRO A 191 12.96 -31.46 36.72
N SER A 192 12.05 -30.55 36.34
CA SER A 192 10.87 -30.02 37.08
C SER A 192 11.05 -28.90 38.12
N HIS A 193 10.44 -27.74 37.85
CA HIS A 193 9.29 -27.19 38.59
C HIS A 193 8.82 -25.87 37.93
N GLY A 194 7.50 -25.75 37.71
CA GLY A 194 6.87 -24.54 37.17
C GLY A 194 6.56 -23.51 38.26
N PHE A 195 6.49 -22.23 37.88
CA PHE A 195 5.72 -21.19 38.59
C PHE A 195 5.52 -19.95 37.69
N LEU A 196 4.38 -19.29 37.86
CA LEU A 196 3.75 -18.23 37.05
C LEU A 196 4.39 -16.82 37.18
N PRO A 197 4.04 -15.84 36.33
CA PRO A 197 4.66 -14.50 36.26
C PRO A 197 4.01 -13.46 37.20
N PRO A 198 4.67 -12.33 37.53
CA PRO A 198 4.04 -11.25 38.30
C PRO A 198 3.45 -10.13 37.44
N ALA A 199 2.37 -9.53 37.96
CA ALA A 199 1.67 -8.33 37.46
C ALA A 199 2.01 -7.09 38.35
N PRO A 200 1.60 -5.85 37.98
CA PRO A 200 2.32 -4.60 38.28
C PRO A 200 1.86 -3.88 39.57
N PRO A 201 2.61 -2.88 40.09
CA PRO A 201 2.13 -2.03 41.16
C PRO A 201 1.36 -0.80 40.65
N SER A 202 0.21 -0.57 41.28
CA SER A 202 -0.58 0.67 41.24
C SER A 202 -0.15 1.56 42.41
N VAL A 203 0.07 2.86 42.18
CA VAL A 203 0.15 3.86 43.26
C VAL A 203 -0.83 4.99 42.99
N THR A 204 -1.56 5.33 44.05
CA THR A 204 -2.68 6.26 44.12
C THR A 204 -2.30 7.54 44.86
N SER A 205 -2.88 8.65 44.39
CA SER A 205 -3.33 9.86 45.11
C SER A 205 -2.34 10.97 45.51
N GLY A 206 -2.68 12.18 45.05
CA GLY A 206 -2.27 13.47 45.62
C GLY A 206 -2.86 14.67 44.87
N MET A 207 -3.96 15.25 45.39
CA MET A 207 -4.77 16.33 44.81
C MET A 207 -4.17 17.75 44.91
N ARG A 208 -4.62 18.63 43.99
CA ARG A 208 -5.08 20.06 44.10
C ARG A 208 -4.71 20.76 42.78
N GLY A 209 -5.52 21.54 42.06
CA GLY A 209 -6.84 22.18 42.14
C GLY A 209 -6.79 23.27 41.04
N LEU A 210 -7.77 23.48 40.16
CA LEU A 210 -8.79 24.55 40.24
C LEU A 210 -9.66 24.57 38.95
N SER A 211 -10.99 24.67 39.14
CA SER A 211 -12.07 25.30 38.34
C SER A 211 -11.97 25.39 36.79
N ALA A 212 -12.87 24.75 36.02
CA ALA A 212 -14.17 25.26 35.49
C ALA A 212 -13.99 26.41 34.46
N SER A 213 -14.58 26.46 33.25
CA SER A 213 -15.81 25.89 32.64
C SER A 213 -15.76 26.09 31.09
N LYS A 214 -16.54 25.29 30.34
CA LYS A 214 -16.77 25.35 28.87
C LYS A 214 -17.67 26.56 28.44
N PRO A 215 -18.30 26.59 27.24
CA PRO A 215 -17.78 27.05 25.94
C PRO A 215 -18.70 28.11 25.27
N ASN A 216 -18.32 28.71 24.13
CA ASN A 216 -19.30 29.00 23.05
C ASN A 216 -18.68 29.40 21.71
N GLU A 217 -19.28 28.87 20.64
CA GLU A 217 -19.24 29.35 19.27
C GLU A 217 -19.97 30.70 19.08
N ILE A 218 -19.69 31.40 17.98
CA ILE A 218 -20.71 31.94 17.03
C ILE A 218 -20.06 32.33 15.69
N ASN A 219 -20.81 32.01 14.63
CA ASN A 219 -20.68 32.25 13.18
C ASN A 219 -20.58 33.72 12.71
N ASN A 220 -19.78 33.96 11.64
CA ASN A 220 -20.04 34.51 10.27
C ASN A 220 -21.31 35.38 9.98
N PRO A 221 -21.55 36.12 8.84
CA PRO A 221 -20.96 36.08 7.47
C PRO A 221 -20.99 37.39 6.57
N ALA A 222 -20.77 37.21 5.24
CA ALA A 222 -21.09 38.04 4.03
C ALA A 222 -19.93 38.84 3.38
N SER A 223 -19.63 38.73 2.07
CA SER A 223 -20.53 38.82 0.90
C SER A 223 -20.12 37.97 -0.32
N ARG A 224 -21.15 37.59 -1.08
CA ARG A 224 -21.27 36.66 -2.23
C ARG A 224 -21.75 37.43 -3.47
N ILE A 225 -21.50 36.92 -4.69
CA ILE A 225 -22.39 36.87 -5.89
C ILE A 225 -21.65 35.91 -6.89
N GLN A 226 -22.08 34.67 -7.18
CA GLN A 226 -23.25 34.11 -7.90
C GLN A 226 -23.13 34.30 -9.44
N GLN A 227 -23.12 33.25 -10.28
CA GLN A 227 -24.31 32.53 -10.76
C GLN A 227 -23.98 31.20 -11.50
N ALA A 228 -25.03 30.38 -11.65
CA ALA A 228 -25.11 29.02 -12.22
C ALA A 228 -25.76 29.04 -13.66
N PRO A 229 -26.02 27.89 -14.33
CA PRO A 229 -25.98 27.73 -15.79
C PRO A 229 -27.35 27.71 -16.52
N THR A 230 -27.33 27.83 -17.86
CA THR A 230 -28.45 27.51 -18.76
C THR A 230 -27.99 26.79 -20.04
N SER A 231 -28.85 25.86 -20.46
CA SER A 231 -28.86 24.91 -21.59
C SER A 231 -29.10 25.50 -22.99
N MET A 232 -28.62 24.82 -24.05
CA MET A 232 -29.41 24.23 -25.18
C MET A 232 -28.65 24.14 -26.54
N GLY A 233 -28.67 22.94 -27.13
CA GLY A 233 -28.65 22.66 -28.59
C GLY A 233 -27.28 22.62 -29.30
N MET A 234 -26.96 21.73 -30.25
CA MET A 234 -27.69 20.67 -30.96
C MET A 234 -26.70 19.63 -31.53
N HIS A 235 -27.19 18.41 -31.69
CA HIS A 235 -26.59 17.26 -32.37
C HIS A 235 -26.60 17.44 -33.91
N PRO A 236 -25.89 16.60 -34.69
CA PRO A 236 -26.62 15.46 -35.24
C PRO A 236 -25.87 14.12 -35.24
N THR A 237 -26.70 13.08 -35.22
CA THR A 237 -26.44 11.65 -35.03
C THR A 237 -26.35 10.98 -36.39
N PHE A 238 -25.61 9.88 -36.48
CA PHE A 238 -25.83 8.63 -37.25
C PHE A 238 -24.45 7.93 -37.31
N ARG A 239 -24.16 6.71 -36.86
CA ARG A 239 -24.86 5.47 -36.48
C ARG A 239 -23.98 4.75 -35.43
N SER A 240 -24.50 4.24 -34.31
CA SER A 240 -24.84 2.82 -34.07
C SER A 240 -23.74 1.85 -34.58
N ASP A 241 -23.05 1.04 -33.76
CA ASP A 241 -23.59 0.03 -32.86
C ASP A 241 -22.45 -0.72 -32.13
N PHE A 242 -22.78 -1.24 -30.94
CA PHE A 242 -22.20 -2.43 -30.30
C PHE A 242 -20.78 -2.38 -29.68
N ASN A 243 -20.78 -2.30 -28.34
CA ASN A 243 -20.07 -3.23 -27.45
C ASN A 243 -18.58 -3.50 -27.73
N VAL A 244 -17.70 -2.58 -27.29
CA VAL A 244 -16.31 -2.92 -26.97
C VAL A 244 -16.00 -2.43 -25.55
N SER A 245 -16.51 -3.15 -24.57
CA SER A 245 -15.74 -3.33 -23.34
C SER A 245 -14.64 -4.33 -23.68
N LEU A 246 -13.39 -3.90 -23.95
CA LEU A 246 -12.21 -4.75 -23.75
C LEU A 246 -10.89 -3.96 -23.86
N ARG A 247 -10.26 -3.76 -22.70
CA ARG A 247 -8.82 -3.53 -22.49
C ARG A 247 -8.18 -2.39 -23.30
N GLN A 248 -8.04 -1.22 -22.67
CA GLN A 248 -6.86 -0.39 -22.92
C GLN A 248 -5.62 -1.24 -22.61
N GLN A 249 -5.04 -1.86 -23.64
CA GLN A 249 -3.76 -2.53 -23.48
C GLN A 249 -2.74 -1.48 -23.05
N PRO A 250 -1.99 -1.71 -21.97
CA PRO A 250 -0.94 -0.79 -21.57
C PRO A 250 0.01 -0.57 -22.75
N PRO A 251 0.42 0.68 -23.01
CA PRO A 251 1.23 1.02 -24.17
C PRO A 251 2.50 0.17 -24.20
N PRO A 252 2.97 -0.25 -25.39
CA PRO A 252 4.09 -1.17 -25.51
C PRO A 252 5.33 -0.60 -24.81
N MET A 253 5.92 -1.39 -23.92
CA MET A 253 7.09 -1.01 -23.14
C MET A 253 8.37 -1.57 -23.79
N LYS A 254 9.52 -0.97 -23.47
CA LYS A 254 10.86 -1.49 -23.80
C LYS A 254 11.70 -1.58 -22.53
N SER A 255 12.63 -2.52 -22.44
CA SER A 255 13.58 -2.57 -21.33
C SER A 255 14.74 -1.59 -21.53
N CYS A 256 15.12 -0.88 -20.48
CA CYS A 256 16.34 -0.07 -20.48
C CYS A 256 17.59 -0.97 -20.65
N LEU A 257 18.57 -0.57 -21.46
CA LEU A 257 19.80 -1.36 -21.65
C LEU A 257 20.75 -1.33 -20.44
N SER A 258 20.58 -0.37 -19.53
CA SER A 258 21.47 -0.23 -18.37
C SER A 258 20.87 -0.87 -17.11
N CYS A 259 19.63 -0.52 -16.75
CA CYS A 259 18.98 -1.04 -15.54
C CYS A 259 17.91 -2.09 -15.82
N HIS A 260 17.65 -2.46 -17.08
CA HIS A 260 16.68 -3.48 -17.48
C HIS A 260 15.20 -3.21 -17.14
N GLN A 261 14.90 -2.12 -16.44
CA GLN A 261 13.53 -1.72 -16.10
C GLN A 261 12.70 -1.36 -17.33
N GLN A 262 11.40 -1.65 -17.27
CA GLN A 262 10.44 -1.33 -18.32
C GLN A 262 10.21 0.18 -18.38
N ILE A 263 10.45 0.76 -19.55
CA ILE A 263 10.22 2.17 -19.86
C ILE A 263 9.34 2.29 -21.10
N HIS A 264 8.67 3.43 -21.28
CA HIS A 264 7.86 3.68 -22.47
C HIS A 264 8.69 3.51 -23.76
N ARG A 265 8.16 2.85 -24.80
CA ARG A 265 8.91 2.48 -26.02
C ARG A 265 9.57 3.68 -26.73
N ASN A 266 8.99 4.87 -26.62
CA ASN A 266 9.53 6.09 -27.21
C ASN A 266 10.33 6.98 -26.24
N ALA A 267 10.57 6.56 -24.98
CA ALA A 267 11.34 7.36 -24.03
C ALA A 267 12.81 7.51 -24.49
N PRO A 268 13.36 8.73 -24.60
CA PRO A 268 14.73 8.97 -25.05
C PRO A 268 15.79 8.67 -23.97
N ILE A 269 15.40 8.75 -22.70
CA ILE A 269 16.24 8.54 -21.52
C ILE A 269 15.45 7.72 -20.49
N CYS A 270 16.11 6.81 -19.78
CA CYS A 270 15.48 6.07 -18.69
C CYS A 270 15.16 7.03 -17.51
N PRO A 271 13.91 7.09 -17.00
CA PRO A 271 13.59 7.97 -15.88
C PRO A 271 14.30 7.57 -14.58
N LEU A 272 14.62 6.28 -14.43
CA LEU A 272 15.23 5.70 -13.24
C LEU A 272 16.75 5.89 -13.19
N CYS A 273 17.49 5.52 -14.23
CA CYS A 273 18.96 5.56 -14.22
C CYS A 273 19.58 6.62 -15.14
N LYS A 274 18.76 7.42 -15.83
CA LYS A 274 19.17 8.47 -16.78
C LYS A 274 20.04 8.00 -17.97
N ALA A 275 20.20 6.69 -18.17
CA ALA A 275 20.89 6.15 -19.33
C ALA A 275 20.09 6.43 -20.63
N LYS A 276 20.82 6.76 -21.71
CA LYS A 276 20.23 7.04 -23.02
C LYS A 276 19.67 5.77 -23.64
N SER A 277 18.40 5.81 -24.04
CA SER A 277 17.75 4.65 -24.65
C SER A 277 17.93 4.66 -26.17
N ARG A 278 18.44 3.56 -26.73
CA ARG A 278 18.56 3.36 -28.18
C ARG A 278 17.44 2.44 -28.67
N SER A 279 16.78 2.81 -29.77
CA SER A 279 15.79 1.93 -30.43
C SER A 279 16.49 0.73 -31.07
N ARG A 280 15.91 -0.46 -30.94
CA ARG A 280 16.43 -1.69 -31.57
C ARG A 280 16.29 -1.72 -33.09
N ASN A 281 15.39 -0.91 -33.66
CA ASN A 281 15.23 -0.74 -35.11
C ASN A 281 15.50 0.73 -35.51
N PRO A 282 16.76 1.13 -35.73
CA PRO A 282 17.05 2.41 -36.36
C PRO A 282 16.58 2.38 -37.82
N LYS A 283 15.78 3.38 -38.24
CA LYS A 283 15.42 3.55 -39.66
C LYS A 283 16.72 3.74 -40.46
N LYS A 284 16.93 2.92 -41.49
CA LYS A 284 18.12 3.02 -42.36
C LYS A 284 18.20 4.44 -42.96
N PRO A 285 19.37 5.10 -42.92
CA PRO A 285 19.53 6.39 -43.58
C PRO A 285 19.37 6.21 -45.09
N LYS A 286 18.53 7.05 -45.72
CA LYS A 286 18.41 7.10 -47.19
C LYS A 286 19.76 7.53 -47.77
N LYS A 287 20.35 6.71 -48.64
CA LYS A 287 21.51 7.12 -49.44
C LYS A 287 21.10 8.33 -50.29
N LYS A 288 21.84 9.44 -50.17
CA LYS A 288 21.82 10.49 -51.19
C LYS A 288 22.60 9.95 -52.38
N GLU A 289 21.92 9.74 -53.50
CA GLU A 289 22.59 9.57 -54.79
C GLU A 289 23.27 10.90 -55.13
N HIS A 290 24.53 10.83 -55.53
CA HIS A 290 25.34 11.95 -56.01
C HIS A 290 25.24 11.99 -57.53
#